data_AF-A0A964H965-F1
#
_entry.id   AF-A0A964H965-F1
#
_cell.length_a   1.000
_cell.length_b   1.000
_cell.length_c   1.000
_cell.angle_alpha   90.00
_cell.angle_beta   90.00
_cell.angle_gamma   90.00
#
_symmetry.space_group_name_H-M   'P 1'
#
loop_
_entity.id
_entity.type
_entity.pdbx_description
1 polymer ?
#
loop_
_entity_poly.entity_id
_entity_poly.type
_entity_poly.pdbx_seq_one_letter_code
_entity_poly.pdbx_strand_id
1 'polypeptide(L)'
;MRTRSLLVAIIALLLSGGAVCLADGGNYAPDLNAREHAPLYPGSLPFAPDKQLDRVTNDGLKAIEAFYKKHAGPNEVFEPFARENERGFTLTYRSSIEGALTKRAELTVSTPDTPAVKAMWKRYPTAAVLPAAFNGLSQLVGRFGHTQEDYDALYDKYQWLRFVKFYREAGSDQVTAGDVIYQRHYEKVFGAMSRTAPRDKAGDAATRADLEQKQQKMEQLKESGDMQAMMALAMEMQGQMAGTAAGEEAAAIQERQLAGIQQDSWDEWVACLKEMAAAVYWVRIEYSSSEDFWTGAK
;
A
#
# COMPACT_ATOMS: atom_id res chain seq x y z
N MET A 1 -24.94 42.67 68.56
CA MET A 1 -24.63 44.09 68.29
C MET A 1 -23.41 44.15 67.38
N ARG A 2 -23.55 44.84 66.24
CA ARG A 2 -22.50 45.55 65.46
C ARG A 2 -21.33 44.72 64.91
N THR A 3 -21.38 44.31 63.64
CA THR A 3 -20.99 45.01 62.39
C THR A 3 -19.58 44.67 61.90
N ARG A 4 -19.55 44.00 60.73
CA ARG A 4 -18.80 44.31 59.49
C ARG A 4 -17.31 44.63 59.58
N SER A 5 -16.48 43.86 58.85
CA SER A 5 -15.64 44.37 57.74
C SER A 5 -14.88 43.23 57.02
N LEU A 6 -14.68 43.42 55.71
CA LEU A 6 -13.99 42.58 54.69
C LEU A 6 -14.69 41.27 54.27
N LEU A 7 -15.24 41.03 53.08
CA LEU A 7 -15.33 41.73 51.78
C LEU A 7 -14.05 42.35 51.23
N VAL A 8 -13.01 41.52 51.00
CA VAL A 8 -12.06 41.57 49.86
C VAL A 8 -11.29 40.23 49.90
N ALA A 9 -11.78 39.17 49.21
CA ALA A 9 -10.98 37.98 48.83
C ALA A 9 -11.79 36.93 48.02
N ILE A 10 -12.74 37.32 47.17
CA ILE A 10 -13.48 36.38 46.29
C ILE A 10 -13.53 36.96 44.87
N ILE A 11 -12.36 37.21 44.26
CA ILE A 11 -12.21 37.47 42.81
C ILE A 11 -10.98 36.71 42.22
N ALA A 12 -10.35 35.78 42.96
CA ALA A 12 -9.18 35.05 42.46
C ALA A 12 -9.18 33.56 42.82
N LEU A 13 -10.34 32.90 42.73
CA LEU A 13 -10.42 31.46 42.65
C LEU A 13 -11.15 31.07 41.36
N LEU A 14 -10.43 30.31 40.52
CA LEU A 14 -10.95 29.44 39.47
C LEU A 14 -11.25 30.08 38.10
N LEU A 15 -10.33 30.95 37.66
CA LEU A 15 -9.81 30.93 36.29
C LEU A 15 -8.74 29.83 36.14
N SER A 16 -8.99 28.63 36.67
CA SER A 16 -8.27 27.42 36.27
C SER A 16 -8.92 26.96 34.99
N GLY A 17 -8.45 27.55 33.89
CA GLY A 17 -8.84 27.18 32.54
C GLY A 17 -8.78 25.67 32.40
N GLY A 18 -9.84 25.12 31.82
CA GLY A 18 -9.75 23.85 31.13
C GLY A 18 -8.71 23.99 30.03
N ALA A 19 -7.47 23.64 30.35
CA ALA A 19 -6.63 23.04 29.35
C ALA A 19 -7.25 21.65 29.11
N VAL A 20 -8.09 21.59 28.08
CA VAL A 20 -8.24 20.37 27.31
C VAL A 20 -6.81 19.94 27.01
N CYS A 21 -6.34 18.89 27.68
CA CYS A 21 -5.20 18.14 27.19
C CYS A 21 -5.68 17.54 25.87
N LEU A 22 -5.58 18.33 24.80
CA LEU A 22 -5.37 17.79 23.48
C LEU A 22 -4.08 16.98 23.64
N ALA A 23 -4.26 15.68 23.84
CA ALA A 23 -3.32 14.71 23.34
C ALA A 23 -3.19 15.02 21.85
N ASP A 24 -2.28 15.94 21.54
CA ASP A 24 -1.64 15.97 20.25
C ASP A 24 -0.94 14.62 20.19
N GLY A 25 -1.63 13.65 19.58
CA GLY A 25 -1.02 12.41 19.14
C GLY A 25 0.02 12.85 18.14
N GLY A 26 1.21 13.16 18.67
CA GLY A 26 2.33 13.69 17.93
C GLY A 26 2.47 12.84 16.70
N ASN A 27 2.13 13.43 15.57
CA ASN A 27 2.57 12.95 14.28
C ASN A 27 4.08 13.14 14.30
N TYR A 28 4.79 12.17 14.89
CA TYR A 28 6.23 12.09 14.82
C TYR A 28 6.58 11.79 13.37
N ALA A 29 6.63 12.85 12.57
CA ALA A 29 7.39 12.83 11.35
C ALA A 29 8.81 12.36 11.72
N PRO A 30 9.43 11.44 10.95
CA PRO A 30 10.76 10.93 11.24
C PRO A 30 11.72 12.10 11.51
N ASP A 31 12.18 12.22 12.75
CA ASP A 31 12.98 13.34 13.23
C ASP A 31 14.30 13.43 12.44
N LEU A 32 14.58 14.62 11.89
CA LEU A 32 15.84 14.95 11.23
C LEU A 32 17.07 14.75 12.14
N ASN A 33 16.89 14.61 13.47
CA ASN A 33 17.96 14.29 14.44
C ASN A 33 18.37 12.82 14.49
N ALA A 34 17.73 11.90 13.77
CA ALA A 34 18.27 10.53 13.59
C ALA A 34 19.69 10.53 12.95
N ARG A 35 20.12 11.68 12.43
CA ARG A 35 21.48 11.97 11.97
C ARG A 35 22.56 11.91 13.07
N GLU A 36 22.22 11.93 14.37
CA GLU A 36 23.27 12.00 15.40
C GLU A 36 23.97 10.66 15.71
N HIS A 37 23.44 9.50 15.31
CA HIS A 37 24.08 8.21 15.66
C HIS A 37 24.15 7.11 14.59
N ALA A 38 23.34 7.11 13.52
CA ALA A 38 23.39 6.08 12.48
C ALA A 38 23.74 6.66 11.09
N PRO A 39 24.87 6.26 10.46
CA PRO A 39 25.17 6.73 9.11
C PRO A 39 24.16 6.17 8.09
N LEU A 40 23.76 6.98 7.13
CA LEU A 40 22.92 6.49 6.02
C LEU A 40 23.71 5.50 5.17
N TYR A 41 23.06 4.39 4.80
CA TYR A 41 23.66 3.40 3.91
C TYR A 41 23.92 4.01 2.52
N PRO A 42 25.17 3.98 2.01
CA PRO A 42 25.49 4.52 0.70
C PRO A 42 24.73 3.78 -0.40
N GLY A 43 24.26 4.50 -1.42
CA GLY A 43 23.49 3.90 -2.51
C GLY A 43 22.05 3.54 -2.17
N SER A 44 21.62 3.64 -0.90
CA SER A 44 20.20 3.56 -0.56
C SER A 44 19.44 4.81 -1.01
N LEU A 45 18.18 4.64 -1.34
CA LEU A 45 17.27 5.71 -1.77
C LEU A 45 16.14 5.88 -0.77
N PRO A 46 15.59 7.09 -0.57
CA PRO A 46 14.41 7.27 0.27
C PRO A 46 13.22 6.50 -0.35
N PHE A 47 12.44 5.85 0.51
CA PHE A 47 11.24 5.10 0.17
C PHE A 47 10.14 6.03 -0.35
N ALA A 48 9.97 7.16 0.35
CA ALA A 48 9.16 8.29 -0.06
C ALA A 48 9.92 9.58 0.33
N PRO A 49 9.68 10.72 -0.32
CA PRO A 49 10.45 11.95 -0.10
C PRO A 49 10.10 12.63 1.21
N ASP A 50 8.90 12.42 1.74
CA ASP A 50 8.53 12.78 3.10
C ASP A 50 9.11 11.79 4.15
N LYS A 51 9.62 10.64 3.70
CA LYS A 51 10.21 9.58 4.54
C LYS A 51 11.70 9.38 4.26
N GLN A 52 12.51 10.40 4.50
CA GLN A 52 13.97 10.37 4.26
C GLN A 52 14.73 9.27 5.03
N LEU A 53 14.19 8.86 6.17
CA LEU A 53 14.69 7.82 7.07
C LEU A 53 14.09 6.44 6.81
N ASP A 54 13.21 6.31 5.84
CA ASP A 54 12.79 5.01 5.33
C ASP A 54 13.48 4.85 4.00
N ARG A 55 14.37 3.87 3.88
CA ARG A 55 15.25 3.76 2.70
C ARG A 55 15.19 2.38 2.10
N VAL A 56 15.45 2.30 0.81
CA VAL A 56 15.45 1.06 0.05
C VAL A 56 16.75 0.88 -0.72
N THR A 57 17.18 -0.37 -0.87
CA THR A 57 18.37 -0.74 -1.65
C THR A 57 18.22 -2.15 -2.25
N ASN A 58 19.02 -2.41 -3.27
CA ASN A 58 19.20 -3.73 -3.88
C ASN A 58 20.52 -4.39 -3.43
N ASP A 59 21.26 -3.79 -2.52
CA ASP A 59 22.42 -4.47 -1.96
C ASP A 59 22.01 -5.65 -1.07
N GLY A 60 22.85 -6.68 -1.01
CA GLY A 60 22.58 -7.85 -0.19
C GLY A 60 22.72 -7.56 1.31
N LEU A 61 21.93 -8.22 2.15
CA LEU A 61 21.97 -8.06 3.61
C LEU A 61 23.39 -8.10 4.20
N LYS A 62 24.27 -8.97 3.69
CA LYS A 62 25.66 -9.09 4.14
C LYS A 62 26.49 -7.83 3.88
N ALA A 63 26.28 -7.16 2.73
CA ALA A 63 26.99 -5.93 2.40
C ALA A 63 26.53 -4.77 3.29
N ILE A 64 25.23 -4.71 3.57
CA ILE A 64 24.62 -3.73 4.47
C ILE A 64 25.10 -3.94 5.91
N GLU A 65 25.07 -5.19 6.38
CA GLU A 65 25.58 -5.56 7.70
C GLU A 65 27.06 -5.23 7.86
N ALA A 66 27.89 -5.54 6.86
CA ALA A 66 29.32 -5.22 6.88
C ALA A 66 29.59 -3.72 6.94
N PHE A 67 28.80 -2.91 6.22
CA PHE A 67 28.89 -1.46 6.29
C PHE A 67 28.61 -0.95 7.70
N TYR A 68 27.51 -1.40 8.33
CA TYR A 68 27.17 -0.93 9.67
C TYR A 68 28.12 -1.45 10.74
N LYS A 69 28.61 -2.69 10.63
CA LYS A 69 29.64 -3.23 11.54
C LYS A 69 30.93 -2.42 11.52
N LYS A 70 31.30 -1.85 10.36
CA LYS A 70 32.46 -0.97 10.23
C LYS A 70 32.29 0.37 10.96
N HIS A 71 31.05 0.85 11.09
CA HIS A 71 30.73 2.15 11.71
C HIS A 71 30.16 2.00 13.13
N ALA A 72 29.89 0.77 13.57
CA ALA A 72 29.44 0.49 14.93
C ALA A 72 30.56 0.78 15.93
N GLY A 73 30.21 1.45 17.02
CA GLY A 73 31.07 1.62 18.17
C GLY A 73 31.07 0.38 19.08
N PRO A 74 31.61 0.52 20.30
CA PRO A 74 31.74 -0.60 21.23
C PRO A 74 30.44 -1.01 21.93
N ASN A 75 29.38 -0.21 21.86
CA ASN A 75 28.14 -0.42 22.65
C ASN A 75 26.93 -0.80 21.79
N GLU A 76 27.11 -0.81 20.48
CA GLU A 76 26.11 -1.13 19.47
C GLU A 76 25.82 -2.63 19.45
N VAL A 77 24.53 -2.98 19.35
CA VAL A 77 24.08 -4.37 19.38
C VAL A 77 23.39 -4.71 18.07
N PHE A 78 23.86 -5.79 17.43
CA PHE A 78 23.22 -6.40 16.27
C PHE A 78 22.40 -7.60 16.73
N GLU A 79 21.12 -7.59 16.38
CA GLU A 79 20.20 -8.68 16.68
C GLU A 79 19.58 -9.20 15.38
N PRO A 80 19.48 -10.53 15.18
CA PRO A 80 18.70 -11.07 14.07
C PRO A 80 17.26 -10.58 14.14
N PHE A 81 16.74 -10.10 13.01
CA PHE A 81 15.35 -9.70 12.86
C PHE A 81 14.61 -10.78 12.07
N ALA A 82 13.47 -11.24 12.58
CA ALA A 82 12.55 -12.12 11.87
C ALA A 82 11.11 -11.77 12.23
N ARG A 83 10.27 -11.57 11.21
CA ARG A 83 8.81 -11.48 11.30
C ARG A 83 8.22 -12.45 10.27
N GLU A 84 6.91 -12.73 10.35
CA GLU A 84 6.23 -13.78 9.56
C GLU A 84 6.67 -13.92 8.09
N ASN A 85 6.98 -12.80 7.42
CA ASN A 85 7.37 -12.76 6.01
C ASN A 85 8.69 -12.01 5.74
N GLU A 86 9.44 -11.66 6.78
CA GLU A 86 10.59 -10.78 6.69
C GLU A 86 11.73 -11.28 7.56
N ARG A 87 12.95 -11.04 7.10
CA ARG A 87 14.16 -11.35 7.84
C ARG A 87 15.20 -10.25 7.65
N GLY A 88 16.16 -10.20 8.55
CA GLY A 88 17.31 -9.32 8.43
C GLY A 88 17.96 -9.12 9.78
N PHE A 89 18.23 -7.87 10.14
CA PHE A 89 18.81 -7.55 11.43
C PHE A 89 18.37 -6.17 11.93
N THR A 90 18.40 -6.02 13.24
CA THR A 90 18.22 -4.76 13.92
C THR A 90 19.56 -4.34 14.52
N LEU A 91 19.95 -3.08 14.33
CA LEU A 91 21.09 -2.47 15.00
C LEU A 91 20.59 -1.42 15.99
N THR A 92 20.93 -1.61 17.25
CA THR A 92 20.62 -0.65 18.31
C THR A 92 21.85 0.17 18.66
N TYR A 93 21.78 1.48 18.48
CA TYR A 93 22.82 2.43 18.92
C TYR A 93 22.58 2.83 20.38
N ARG A 94 23.63 2.71 21.21
CA ARG A 94 23.56 2.96 22.65
C ARG A 94 24.64 3.96 23.06
N SER A 95 24.25 4.98 23.83
CA SER A 95 25.18 5.91 24.47
C SER A 95 25.28 5.63 25.96
N SER A 96 26.48 5.76 26.55
CA SER A 96 26.61 5.77 28.00
C SER A 96 26.30 7.17 28.53
N ILE A 97 25.26 7.28 29.35
CA ILE A 97 24.91 8.50 30.09
C ILE A 97 25.02 8.13 31.57
N GLU A 98 25.91 8.81 32.30
CA GLU A 98 26.12 8.57 33.74
C GLU A 98 26.44 7.09 34.07
N GLY A 99 27.07 6.36 33.15
CA GLY A 99 27.41 4.95 33.33
C GLY A 99 26.31 3.96 32.95
N ALA A 100 25.10 4.42 32.62
CA ALA A 100 24.01 3.59 32.10
C ALA A 100 23.99 3.63 30.55
N LEU A 101 23.80 2.48 29.90
CA LEU A 101 23.64 2.41 28.45
C LEU A 101 22.18 2.70 28.07
N THR A 102 21.96 3.78 27.33
CA THR A 102 20.63 4.20 26.87
C THR A 102 20.52 4.06 25.35
N LYS A 103 19.39 3.52 24.88
CA LYS A 103 19.05 3.44 23.45
C LYS A 103 18.87 4.85 22.89
N ARG A 104 19.55 5.15 21.78
CA ARG A 104 19.44 6.44 21.09
C ARG A 104 18.74 6.32 19.74
N ALA A 105 19.12 5.30 19.00
CA ALA A 105 18.58 5.02 17.70
C ALA A 105 18.50 3.51 17.46
N GLU A 106 17.61 3.14 16.57
CA GLU A 106 17.49 1.79 16.05
C GLU A 106 17.42 1.86 14.53
N LEU A 107 18.09 0.92 13.89
CA LEU A 107 17.89 0.68 12.47
C LEU A 107 17.41 -0.74 12.29
N THR A 108 16.39 -0.93 11.47
CA THR A 108 15.91 -2.25 11.09
C THR A 108 16.17 -2.43 9.60
N VAL A 109 16.97 -3.44 9.26
CA VAL A 109 17.17 -3.89 7.89
C VAL A 109 16.31 -5.11 7.67
N SER A 110 15.39 -5.04 6.72
CA SER A 110 14.47 -6.13 6.41
C SER A 110 14.46 -6.46 4.93
N THR A 111 14.32 -7.74 4.62
CA THR A 111 14.12 -8.27 3.27
C THR A 111 13.07 -9.38 3.34
N PRO A 112 12.35 -9.68 2.24
CA PRO A 112 11.44 -10.81 2.22
C PRO A 112 12.11 -12.12 2.62
N ASP A 113 11.50 -12.85 3.55
CA ASP A 113 11.95 -14.19 3.93
C ASP A 113 11.42 -15.21 2.91
N THR A 114 12.14 -15.39 1.80
CA THR A 114 11.68 -16.19 0.67
C THR A 114 11.17 -17.59 1.06
N PRO A 115 11.83 -18.37 1.95
CA PRO A 115 11.27 -19.59 2.52
C PRO A 115 9.91 -19.43 3.23
N ALA A 116 9.80 -18.50 4.18
CA ALA A 116 8.55 -18.30 4.94
C ALA A 116 7.43 -17.81 4.03
N VAL A 117 7.73 -16.89 3.12
CA VAL A 117 6.78 -16.39 2.13
C VAL A 117 6.34 -17.52 1.19
N LYS A 118 7.26 -18.35 0.68
CA LYS A 118 6.91 -19.56 -0.10
C LYS A 118 6.00 -20.53 0.69
N ALA A 119 6.27 -20.74 1.98
CA ALA A 119 5.50 -21.65 2.83
C ALA A 119 4.08 -21.13 3.09
N MET A 120 3.95 -19.83 3.41
CA MET A 120 2.67 -19.14 3.55
C MET A 120 1.81 -19.31 2.30
N TRP A 121 2.41 -19.25 1.12
CA TRP A 121 1.67 -19.23 -0.13
C TRP A 121 1.25 -20.61 -0.59
N LYS A 122 2.04 -21.64 -0.29
CA LYS A 122 1.57 -23.03 -0.43
C LYS A 122 0.31 -23.29 0.39
N ARG A 123 0.13 -22.58 1.51
CA ARG A 123 -1.03 -22.70 2.40
C ARG A 123 -2.24 -21.89 1.92
N TYR A 124 -2.02 -20.80 1.19
CA TYR A 124 -3.05 -19.93 0.62
C TYR A 124 -2.79 -19.66 -0.87
N PRO A 125 -3.05 -20.62 -1.77
CA PRO A 125 -2.85 -20.44 -3.19
C PRO A 125 -3.99 -19.57 -3.77
N THR A 126 -3.99 -18.28 -3.46
CA THR A 126 -4.88 -17.34 -4.15
C THR A 126 -4.18 -16.80 -5.40
N ALA A 127 -4.89 -16.77 -6.53
CA ALA A 127 -4.44 -16.14 -7.77
C ALA A 127 -4.15 -14.62 -7.61
N ALA A 128 -4.42 -14.07 -6.43
CA ALA A 128 -4.23 -12.67 -6.05
C ALA A 128 -2.76 -12.29 -5.76
N VAL A 129 -1.82 -13.23 -5.77
CA VAL A 129 -0.44 -12.95 -5.32
C VAL A 129 0.61 -13.03 -6.42
N LEU A 130 0.28 -13.47 -7.63
CA LEU A 130 1.15 -13.24 -8.79
C LEU A 130 0.90 -11.82 -9.32
N PRO A 131 1.94 -11.10 -9.78
CA PRO A 131 1.75 -9.88 -10.55
C PRO A 131 0.65 -10.10 -11.59
N ALA A 132 -0.35 -9.22 -11.64
CA ALA A 132 -1.54 -9.44 -12.47
C ALA A 132 -1.21 -9.63 -13.97
N ALA A 133 -0.03 -9.19 -14.41
CA ALA A 133 0.53 -9.50 -15.73
C ALA A 133 0.64 -11.02 -16.01
N PHE A 134 0.90 -11.87 -15.01
CA PHE A 134 0.89 -13.33 -15.20
C PHE A 134 -0.51 -13.88 -15.51
N ASN A 135 -1.57 -13.26 -14.98
CA ASN A 135 -2.93 -13.63 -15.35
C ASN A 135 -3.23 -13.24 -16.81
N GLY A 136 -2.69 -12.11 -17.28
CA GLY A 136 -2.75 -11.72 -18.69
C GLY A 136 -2.03 -12.73 -19.60
N LEU A 137 -0.81 -13.13 -19.24
CA LEU A 137 -0.03 -14.12 -20.00
C LEU A 137 -0.70 -15.49 -20.04
N SER A 138 -1.21 -16.00 -18.91
CA SER A 138 -1.82 -17.33 -18.86
C SER A 138 -3.09 -17.43 -19.73
N GLN A 139 -3.84 -16.35 -19.89
CA GLN A 139 -5.00 -16.29 -20.78
C GLN A 139 -4.64 -16.31 -22.28
N LEU A 140 -3.39 -16.04 -22.62
CA LEU A 140 -2.88 -16.05 -23.99
C LEU A 140 -2.20 -17.38 -24.36
N VAL A 141 -1.94 -18.26 -23.39
CA VAL A 141 -1.40 -19.61 -23.66
C VAL A 141 -2.37 -20.39 -24.56
N GLY A 142 -1.85 -20.97 -25.64
CA GLY A 142 -2.64 -21.66 -26.65
C GLY A 142 -3.34 -20.72 -27.64
N ARG A 143 -3.16 -19.40 -27.51
CA ARG A 143 -3.64 -18.36 -28.44
C ARG A 143 -2.45 -17.66 -29.08
N PHE A 144 -2.64 -17.15 -30.30
CA PHE A 144 -1.64 -16.36 -31.03
C PHE A 144 -0.24 -17.00 -31.19
N GLY A 145 -0.13 -18.32 -30.97
CA GLY A 145 1.14 -19.06 -31.07
C GLY A 145 1.94 -19.16 -29.77
N HIS A 146 1.46 -18.63 -28.65
CA HIS A 146 2.14 -18.71 -27.36
C HIS A 146 1.91 -20.05 -26.67
N THR A 147 2.97 -20.65 -26.13
CA THR A 147 2.94 -21.99 -25.53
C THR A 147 2.99 -21.95 -24.01
N GLN A 148 2.68 -23.08 -23.37
CA GLN A 148 2.88 -23.24 -21.93
C GLN A 148 4.37 -23.15 -21.56
N GLU A 149 5.27 -23.60 -22.44
CA GLU A 149 6.72 -23.53 -22.23
C GLU A 149 7.20 -22.08 -22.18
N ASP A 150 6.67 -21.20 -23.04
CA ASP A 150 6.98 -19.76 -23.01
C ASP A 150 6.52 -19.12 -21.70
N TYR A 151 5.31 -19.48 -21.25
CA TYR A 151 4.76 -19.02 -19.99
C TYR A 151 5.62 -19.49 -18.80
N ASP A 152 5.98 -20.77 -18.76
CA ASP A 152 6.77 -21.36 -17.68
C ASP A 152 8.16 -20.73 -17.62
N ALA A 153 8.78 -20.42 -18.76
CA ALA A 153 10.05 -19.71 -18.81
C ALA A 153 9.96 -18.29 -18.20
N LEU A 154 8.88 -17.55 -18.50
CA LEU A 154 8.63 -16.23 -17.89
C LEU A 154 8.30 -16.35 -16.40
N TYR A 155 7.52 -17.37 -16.03
CA TYR A 155 7.17 -17.67 -14.66
C TYR A 155 8.43 -17.95 -13.85
N ASP A 156 9.32 -18.83 -14.31
CA ASP A 156 10.56 -19.12 -13.59
C ASP A 156 11.46 -17.90 -13.47
N LYS A 157 11.50 -17.05 -14.50
CA LYS A 157 12.29 -15.82 -14.51
C LYS A 157 11.77 -14.74 -13.58
N TYR A 158 10.45 -14.54 -13.49
CA TYR A 158 9.86 -13.38 -12.81
C TYR A 158 8.93 -13.72 -11.64
N GLN A 159 8.67 -14.99 -11.35
CA GLN A 159 7.83 -15.38 -10.21
C GLN A 159 8.33 -14.80 -8.90
N TRP A 160 9.63 -14.50 -8.75
CA TRP A 160 10.17 -13.90 -7.53
C TRP A 160 9.63 -12.50 -7.24
N LEU A 161 9.10 -11.76 -8.22
CA LEU A 161 8.48 -10.45 -8.04
C LEU A 161 7.30 -10.49 -7.05
N ARG A 162 6.67 -11.65 -6.93
CA ARG A 162 5.62 -11.89 -5.95
C ARG A 162 6.09 -11.67 -4.51
N PHE A 163 7.38 -11.87 -4.24
CA PHE A 163 7.96 -11.71 -2.91
C PHE A 163 8.37 -10.27 -2.59
N VAL A 164 8.25 -9.36 -3.55
CA VAL A 164 8.73 -7.98 -3.45
C VAL A 164 7.63 -7.09 -2.88
N LYS A 165 7.98 -6.28 -1.89
CA LYS A 165 7.07 -5.32 -1.25
C LYS A 165 7.29 -3.87 -1.67
N PHE A 166 8.44 -3.54 -2.27
CA PHE A 166 8.84 -2.16 -2.49
C PHE A 166 9.15 -1.92 -3.97
N TYR A 167 8.42 -1.00 -4.58
CA TYR A 167 8.60 -0.58 -5.97
C TYR A 167 8.68 0.95 -6.02
N ARG A 168 9.65 1.48 -6.76
CA ARG A 168 9.83 2.93 -6.92
C ARG A 168 9.23 3.42 -8.24
N GLU A 169 8.49 4.52 -8.20
CA GLU A 169 8.06 5.23 -9.41
C GLU A 169 9.18 6.15 -9.92
N ALA A 170 9.44 6.15 -11.22
CA ALA A 170 10.46 7.02 -11.81
C ALA A 170 10.02 8.49 -11.72
N GLY A 171 10.73 9.27 -10.90
CA GLY A 171 10.49 10.72 -10.78
C GLY A 171 9.32 11.12 -9.87
N SER A 172 8.87 10.22 -8.98
CA SER A 172 7.74 10.47 -8.08
C SER A 172 8.08 10.17 -6.63
N ASP A 173 7.21 10.72 -5.80
CA ASP A 173 7.27 10.85 -4.36
C ASP A 173 6.41 9.78 -3.64
N GLN A 174 5.84 8.82 -4.38
CA GLN A 174 4.93 7.81 -3.84
C GLN A 174 5.38 6.38 -4.08
N VAL A 175 4.95 5.50 -3.18
CA VAL A 175 5.24 4.06 -3.19
C VAL A 175 4.04 3.35 -3.78
N THR A 176 4.03 3.17 -5.10
CA THR A 176 2.89 2.58 -5.83
C THR A 176 3.31 1.85 -7.11
N ALA A 177 4.60 1.73 -7.41
CA ALA A 177 5.02 1.42 -8.78
C ALA A 177 4.64 0.03 -9.31
N GLY A 178 4.37 -0.97 -8.47
CA GLY A 178 3.80 -2.24 -8.97
C GLY A 178 2.44 -2.04 -9.65
N ASP A 179 1.54 -1.32 -8.98
CA ASP A 179 0.19 -1.04 -9.48
C ASP A 179 0.19 0.01 -10.57
N VAL A 180 1.06 1.04 -10.50
CA VAL A 180 1.16 2.07 -11.55
C VAL A 180 1.77 1.51 -12.83
N ILE A 181 2.81 0.68 -12.73
CA ILE A 181 3.36 -0.03 -13.89
C ILE A 181 2.26 -0.92 -14.46
N TYR A 182 1.64 -1.78 -13.66
CA TYR A 182 0.56 -2.65 -14.12
C TYR A 182 -0.58 -1.86 -14.78
N GLN A 183 -1.08 -0.80 -14.15
CA GLN A 183 -2.18 0.02 -14.66
C GLN A 183 -1.86 0.63 -16.02
N ARG A 184 -0.63 1.11 -16.24
CA ARG A 184 -0.22 1.66 -17.53
C ARG A 184 -0.21 0.61 -18.64
N HIS A 185 0.29 -0.59 -18.36
CA HIS A 185 0.25 -1.70 -19.33
C HIS A 185 -1.19 -2.20 -19.53
N TYR A 186 -1.99 -2.26 -18.46
CA TYR A 186 -3.41 -2.57 -18.51
C TYR A 186 -4.18 -1.59 -19.39
N GLU A 187 -3.94 -0.28 -19.27
CA GLU A 187 -4.59 0.75 -20.08
C GLU A 187 -4.18 0.66 -21.56
N LYS A 188 -2.99 0.14 -21.90
CA LYS A 188 -2.62 -0.15 -23.30
C LYS A 188 -3.36 -1.38 -23.85
N VAL A 189 -3.64 -2.37 -23.01
CA VAL A 189 -4.36 -3.59 -23.43
C VAL A 189 -5.88 -3.39 -23.48
N PHE A 190 -6.47 -2.75 -22.47
CA PHE A 190 -7.93 -2.65 -22.32
C PHE A 190 -8.47 -1.23 -22.53
N GLY A 191 -7.59 -0.28 -22.85
CA GLY A 191 -7.93 1.13 -22.96
C GLY A 191 -7.94 1.85 -21.60
N ALA A 192 -7.89 3.18 -21.64
CA ALA A 192 -7.93 4.00 -20.43
C ALA A 192 -9.24 3.79 -19.65
N MET A 193 -9.14 3.53 -18.35
CA MET A 193 -10.31 3.57 -17.48
C MET A 193 -10.84 5.00 -17.43
N SER A 194 -12.15 5.17 -17.59
CA SER A 194 -12.75 6.49 -17.47
C SER A 194 -12.58 7.00 -16.03
N ARG A 195 -12.00 8.19 -15.90
CA ARG A 195 -11.75 8.84 -14.60
C ARG A 195 -12.80 9.90 -14.26
N THR A 196 -13.78 10.07 -15.14
CA THR A 196 -14.83 11.08 -15.03
C THR A 196 -16.18 10.41 -15.04
N ALA A 197 -17.06 10.80 -14.13
CA ALA A 197 -18.44 10.35 -14.16
C ALA A 197 -19.09 10.72 -15.51
N PRO A 198 -19.93 9.84 -16.08
CA PRO A 198 -20.67 10.14 -17.28
C PRO A 198 -21.52 11.38 -17.05
N ARG A 199 -21.60 12.26 -18.05
CA ARG A 199 -22.52 13.40 -17.98
C ARG A 199 -23.94 12.90 -18.16
N ASP A 200 -24.77 13.17 -17.17
CA ASP A 200 -26.20 12.83 -17.19
C ASP A 200 -26.88 13.37 -18.46
N LYS A 201 -27.67 12.51 -19.11
CA LYS A 201 -28.59 12.89 -20.18
C LYS A 201 -29.92 13.37 -19.61
N ALA A 202 -30.68 14.08 -20.45
CA ALA A 202 -32.05 14.42 -20.14
C ALA A 202 -32.88 13.14 -19.91
N GLY A 203 -33.47 13.01 -18.73
CA GLY A 203 -34.23 11.81 -18.33
C GLY A 203 -33.47 10.85 -17.41
N ASP A 204 -32.14 10.95 -17.29
CA ASP A 204 -31.34 10.03 -16.45
C ASP A 204 -31.71 10.10 -14.96
N ALA A 205 -32.13 11.27 -14.47
CA ALA A 205 -32.62 11.42 -13.10
C ALA A 205 -33.91 10.62 -12.85
N ALA A 206 -34.84 10.62 -13.81
CA ALA A 206 -36.09 9.86 -13.71
C ALA A 206 -35.82 8.36 -13.83
N THR A 207 -34.93 7.96 -14.75
CA THR A 207 -34.53 6.56 -14.91
C THR A 207 -33.79 6.03 -13.68
N ARG A 208 -32.92 6.84 -13.03
CA ARG A 208 -32.28 6.45 -11.76
C ARG A 208 -33.30 6.26 -10.64
N ALA A 209 -34.27 7.16 -10.51
CA ALA A 209 -35.33 7.03 -9.51
C ALA A 209 -36.18 5.76 -9.74
N ASP A 210 -36.49 5.41 -10.99
CA ASP A 210 -37.20 4.17 -11.32
C ASP A 210 -36.34 2.93 -11.03
N LEU A 211 -35.04 2.96 -11.34
CA LEU A 211 -34.11 1.87 -11.01
C LEU A 211 -33.97 1.64 -9.50
N GLU A 212 -33.94 2.70 -8.70
CA GLU A 212 -33.93 2.61 -7.23
C GLU A 212 -35.21 1.94 -6.70
N GLN A 213 -36.37 2.31 -7.23
CA GLN A 213 -37.64 1.65 -6.88
C GLN A 213 -37.65 0.17 -7.27
N LYS A 214 -37.07 -0.17 -8.44
CA LYS A 214 -36.96 -1.57 -8.89
C LYS A 214 -35.97 -2.38 -8.07
N GLN A 215 -34.87 -1.78 -7.58
CA GLN A 215 -33.96 -2.43 -6.63
C GLN A 215 -34.66 -2.78 -5.33
N GLN A 216 -35.44 -1.85 -4.76
CA GLN A 216 -36.23 -2.12 -3.56
C GLN A 216 -37.25 -3.25 -3.78
N LYS A 217 -37.90 -3.26 -4.95
CA LYS A 217 -38.82 -4.34 -5.33
C LYS A 217 -38.11 -5.70 -5.49
N MET A 218 -36.87 -5.71 -5.98
CA MET A 218 -36.06 -6.93 -6.07
C MET A 218 -35.74 -7.50 -4.68
N GLU A 219 -35.42 -6.63 -3.72
CA GLU A 219 -35.15 -7.04 -2.33
C GLU A 219 -36.39 -7.65 -1.68
N GLN A 220 -37.58 -7.08 -1.91
CA GLN A 220 -38.86 -7.66 -1.48
C GLN A 220 -39.15 -9.01 -2.15
N LEU A 221 -38.86 -9.16 -3.44
CA LEU A 221 -39.03 -10.44 -4.15
C LEU A 221 -38.03 -11.51 -3.71
N LYS A 222 -36.85 -11.10 -3.23
CA LYS A 222 -35.86 -12.00 -2.63
C LYS A 222 -36.34 -12.54 -1.29
N GLU A 223 -36.99 -11.72 -0.48
CA GLU A 223 -37.62 -12.14 0.78
C GLU A 223 -38.81 -13.08 0.54
N SER A 224 -39.58 -12.86 -0.54
CA SER A 224 -40.71 -13.73 -0.90
C SER A 224 -40.32 -15.04 -1.59
N GLY A 225 -39.07 -15.15 -2.08
CA GLY A 225 -38.56 -16.33 -2.78
C GLY A 225 -39.06 -16.49 -4.22
N ASP A 226 -39.69 -15.46 -4.81
CA ASP A 226 -40.21 -15.50 -6.18
C ASP A 226 -39.09 -15.23 -7.21
N MET A 227 -38.31 -16.27 -7.50
CA MET A 227 -37.20 -16.20 -8.46
C MET A 227 -37.64 -15.85 -9.89
N GLN A 228 -38.88 -16.16 -10.26
CA GLN A 228 -39.37 -15.93 -11.62
C GLN A 228 -39.69 -14.45 -11.84
N ALA A 229 -40.35 -13.81 -10.87
CA ALA A 229 -40.56 -12.37 -10.85
C ALA A 229 -39.24 -11.60 -10.73
N MET A 230 -38.28 -12.12 -9.96
CA MET A 230 -36.95 -11.52 -9.81
C MET A 230 -36.19 -11.50 -11.13
N MET A 231 -36.19 -12.60 -11.90
CA MET A 231 -35.51 -12.66 -13.19
C MET A 231 -36.16 -11.74 -14.22
N ALA A 232 -37.49 -11.65 -14.26
CA ALA A 232 -38.21 -10.72 -15.14
C ALA A 232 -37.86 -9.25 -14.83
N LEU A 233 -37.83 -8.90 -13.53
CA LEU A 233 -37.47 -7.56 -13.08
C LEU A 233 -36.01 -7.22 -13.38
N ALA A 234 -35.09 -8.19 -13.24
CA ALA A 234 -33.69 -8.02 -13.57
C ALA A 234 -33.47 -7.73 -15.08
N MET A 235 -34.20 -8.43 -15.96
CA MET A 235 -34.15 -8.16 -17.41
C MET A 235 -34.67 -6.76 -17.76
N GLU A 236 -35.74 -6.30 -17.10
CA GLU A 236 -36.29 -4.97 -17.29
C GLU A 236 -35.31 -3.88 -16.82
N MET A 237 -34.67 -4.07 -15.66
CA MET A 237 -33.65 -3.16 -15.14
C MET A 237 -32.42 -3.10 -16.05
N GLN A 238 -31.99 -4.24 -16.61
CA GLN A 238 -30.87 -4.28 -17.55
C GLN A 238 -31.16 -3.48 -18.82
N GLY A 239 -32.38 -3.59 -19.36
CA GLY A 239 -32.81 -2.82 -20.53
C GLY A 239 -32.87 -1.31 -20.28
N GLN A 240 -33.33 -0.89 -19.09
CA GLN A 240 -33.36 0.53 -18.72
C GLN A 240 -31.99 1.12 -18.46
N MET A 241 -31.11 0.38 -17.78
CA MET A 241 -29.73 0.79 -17.53
C MET A 241 -29.01 1.10 -18.85
N ALA A 242 -29.18 0.25 -19.87
CA ALA A 242 -28.55 0.42 -21.18
C ALA A 242 -28.92 1.74 -21.90
N GLY A 243 -30.05 2.36 -21.55
CA GLY A 243 -30.49 3.65 -22.11
C GLY A 243 -29.97 4.90 -21.38
N THR A 244 -29.23 4.74 -20.28
CA THR A 244 -28.66 5.86 -19.50
C THR A 244 -27.24 6.19 -19.95
N ALA A 245 -26.75 7.41 -19.64
CA ALA A 245 -25.35 7.76 -19.90
C ALA A 245 -24.36 6.79 -19.23
N ALA A 246 -24.69 6.31 -18.02
CA ALA A 246 -23.89 5.33 -17.30
C ALA A 246 -23.89 3.95 -17.97
N GLY A 247 -25.04 3.50 -18.52
CA GLY A 247 -25.13 2.24 -19.24
C GLY A 247 -24.39 2.24 -20.57
N GLU A 248 -24.44 3.34 -21.31
CA GLU A 248 -23.66 3.50 -22.54
C GLU A 248 -22.16 3.51 -22.26
N GLU A 249 -21.71 4.19 -21.22
CA GLU A 249 -20.30 4.17 -20.82
C GLU A 249 -19.87 2.78 -20.35
N ALA A 250 -20.72 2.07 -19.58
CA ALA A 250 -20.47 0.69 -19.17
C ALA A 250 -20.36 -0.25 -20.39
N ALA A 251 -21.25 -0.10 -21.38
CA ALA A 251 -21.19 -0.86 -22.63
C ALA A 251 -19.90 -0.57 -23.41
N ALA A 252 -19.49 0.70 -23.51
CA ALA A 252 -18.24 1.09 -24.15
C ALA A 252 -16.99 0.59 -23.38
N ILE A 253 -17.04 0.48 -22.05
CA ILE A 253 -15.99 -0.17 -21.26
C ILE A 253 -15.95 -1.67 -21.55
N GLN A 254 -17.11 -2.34 -21.58
CA GLN A 254 -17.21 -3.77 -21.86
C GLN A 254 -16.69 -4.10 -23.26
N GLU A 255 -17.06 -3.31 -24.27
CA GLU A 255 -16.57 -3.48 -25.65
C GLU A 255 -15.06 -3.36 -25.72
N ARG A 256 -14.48 -2.34 -25.06
CA ARG A 256 -13.02 -2.17 -24.98
C ARG A 256 -12.33 -3.33 -24.26
N GLN A 257 -12.91 -3.84 -23.19
CA GLN A 257 -12.38 -5.02 -22.50
C GLN A 257 -12.41 -6.26 -23.40
N LEU A 258 -13.51 -6.48 -24.13
CA LEU A 258 -13.62 -7.58 -25.09
C LEU A 258 -12.59 -7.47 -26.21
N ALA A 259 -12.40 -6.27 -26.77
CA ALA A 259 -11.36 -6.01 -27.75
C ALA A 259 -9.95 -6.31 -27.18
N GLY A 260 -9.69 -5.90 -25.94
CA GLY A 260 -8.42 -6.19 -25.24
C GLY A 260 -8.17 -7.68 -25.03
N ILE A 261 -9.21 -8.48 -24.79
CA ILE A 261 -9.12 -9.95 -24.69
C ILE A 261 -8.84 -10.60 -26.05
N GLN A 262 -9.27 -9.97 -27.14
CA GLN A 262 -9.15 -10.49 -28.51
C GLN A 262 -7.84 -10.15 -29.21
N GLN A 263 -7.03 -9.23 -28.66
CA GLN A 263 -5.71 -8.93 -29.21
C GLN A 263 -4.60 -9.77 -28.58
N ASP A 264 -3.51 -9.95 -29.33
CA ASP A 264 -2.28 -10.48 -28.78
C ASP A 264 -1.58 -9.40 -27.94
N SER A 265 -1.70 -9.52 -26.62
CA SER A 265 -1.09 -8.60 -25.65
C SER A 265 0.12 -9.20 -24.93
N TRP A 266 0.68 -10.29 -25.46
CA TRP A 266 1.76 -11.04 -24.80
C TRP A 266 2.97 -10.14 -24.49
N ASP A 267 3.47 -9.42 -25.50
CA ASP A 267 4.65 -8.57 -25.35
C ASP A 267 4.43 -7.42 -24.35
N GLU A 268 3.20 -6.91 -24.24
CA GLU A 268 2.86 -5.86 -23.28
C GLU A 268 2.92 -6.40 -21.85
N TRP A 269 2.40 -7.61 -21.60
CA TRP A 269 2.52 -8.25 -20.29
C TRP A 269 3.97 -8.63 -19.95
N VAL A 270 4.77 -9.07 -20.92
CA VAL A 270 6.20 -9.30 -20.74
C VAL A 270 6.94 -7.99 -20.42
N ALA A 271 6.59 -6.90 -21.09
CA ALA A 271 7.15 -5.58 -20.84
C ALA A 271 6.79 -5.10 -19.42
N CYS A 272 5.55 -5.31 -18.98
CA CYS A 272 5.12 -5.05 -17.61
C CYS A 272 6.01 -5.77 -16.59
N LEU A 273 6.23 -7.08 -16.76
CA LEU A 273 7.09 -7.86 -15.85
C LEU A 273 8.55 -7.36 -15.84
N LYS A 274 9.10 -7.02 -17.01
CA LYS A 274 10.45 -6.45 -17.13
C LYS A 274 10.58 -5.12 -16.40
N GLU A 275 9.59 -4.26 -16.54
CA GLU A 275 9.58 -2.94 -15.90
C GLU A 275 9.43 -3.07 -14.38
N MET A 276 8.54 -3.94 -13.90
CA MET A 276 8.42 -4.26 -12.48
C MET A 276 9.74 -4.80 -11.91
N ALA A 277 10.42 -5.68 -12.65
CA ALA A 277 11.72 -6.23 -12.25
C ALA A 277 12.85 -5.20 -12.24
N ALA A 278 12.74 -4.11 -13.00
CA ALA A 278 13.69 -3.00 -12.94
C ALA A 278 13.37 -2.00 -11.82
N ALA A 279 12.11 -1.89 -11.42
CA ALA A 279 11.63 -0.91 -10.43
C ALA A 279 11.65 -1.40 -8.97
N VAL A 280 11.90 -2.70 -8.75
CA VAL A 280 11.90 -3.33 -7.43
C VAL A 280 13.10 -2.92 -6.57
N TYR A 281 12.81 -2.78 -5.28
CA TYR A 281 13.77 -2.88 -4.19
C TYR A 281 13.44 -4.03 -3.25
N TRP A 282 14.45 -4.83 -2.87
CA TRP A 282 14.23 -6.00 -2.00
C TRP A 282 14.73 -5.84 -0.56
N VAL A 283 15.50 -4.78 -0.26
CA VAL A 283 15.85 -4.44 1.13
C VAL A 283 15.26 -3.09 1.51
N ARG A 284 14.64 -3.04 2.69
CA ARG A 284 14.24 -1.81 3.38
C ARG A 284 15.13 -1.58 4.60
N ILE A 285 15.45 -0.32 4.84
CA ILE A 285 16.29 0.16 5.94
C ILE A 285 15.48 1.25 6.63
N GLU A 286 14.90 0.91 7.79
CA GLU A 286 14.09 1.81 8.59
C GLU A 286 14.94 2.38 9.72
N TYR A 287 15.08 3.69 9.78
CA TYR A 287 15.83 4.37 10.84
C TYR A 287 14.82 5.00 11.79
N SER A 288 14.94 4.70 13.08
CA SER A 288 14.14 5.30 14.15
C SER A 288 15.05 5.87 15.24
N SER A 289 14.68 7.02 15.78
CA SER A 289 15.26 7.56 17.02
C SER A 289 14.32 7.27 18.18
N SER A 290 14.87 6.99 19.36
CA SER A 290 14.09 6.91 20.59
C SER A 290 14.37 8.15 21.43
N GLU A 291 13.36 9.00 21.62
CA GLU A 291 13.38 10.12 22.60
C GLU A 291 13.09 9.63 24.02
N ASP A 292 13.65 8.49 24.44
CA ASP A 292 13.40 7.94 25.76
C ASP A 292 14.21 8.69 26.83
N PHE A 293 13.98 10.00 27.03
CA PHE A 293 14.13 10.70 28.33
C PHE A 293 13.71 12.19 28.33
N TRP A 294 12.43 12.52 28.54
CA TRP A 294 12.01 13.88 28.99
C TRP A 294 10.82 13.93 29.97
N THR A 295 10.65 12.92 30.85
CA THR A 295 9.73 13.04 32.00
C THR A 295 10.40 12.90 33.37
N GLY A 296 11.73 12.85 33.42
CA GLY A 296 12.51 12.70 34.66
C GLY A 296 13.18 13.97 35.17
N ALA A 297 12.48 15.12 35.19
CA ALA A 297 12.99 16.33 35.85
C ALA A 297 12.29 16.53 37.21
N LYS A 298 12.97 16.04 38.25
CA LYS A 298 12.93 16.36 39.70
C LYS A 298 11.61 16.74 40.37
#